data_AF-A0A7S3G9Q2-F1
#
_entry.id   AF-A0A7S3G9Q2-F1
#
_cell.length_a   1.000
_cell.length_b   1.000
_cell.length_c   1.000
_cell.angle_alpha   90.00
_cell.angle_beta   90.00
_cell.angle_gamma   90.00
#
_symmetry.space_group_name_H-M   'P 1'
#
loop_
_entity.id
_entity.type
_entity.pdbx_description
1 polymer ?
#
loop_
_entity_poly.entity_id
_entity_poly.type
_entity_poly.pdbx_seq_one_letter_code
_entity_poly.pdbx_strand_id
1 'polypeptide(L)'
;FTLRLEAIPTFVSQQTANTVLYVGRAARIQAMKEKKKGVRMDDAPSPWGDRAAAFLQLCSSHSVNWVEVEQSLASLRHVANEALFRTVITEGGFDQALRALSDVALLTHGQLHSFFIEEAAPIFGGPPPMKRRQVQLEREINAAYRRALATTGLDESHYHRQFTFVLLPSAESEKASSIVKEKGTTTSGGWKREEGGGAG
;
A
#
# COMPACT_ATOMS: atom_id res chain seq x y z
N PHE A 1 -12.42 -3.13 -11.29
CA PHE A 1 -12.37 -3.81 -12.60
C PHE A 1 -12.00 -5.26 -12.37
N THR A 2 -12.76 -6.22 -12.88
CA THR A 2 -12.47 -7.66 -12.79
C THR A 2 -12.79 -8.29 -14.13
N LEU A 3 -12.07 -9.34 -14.51
CA LEU A 3 -12.42 -10.10 -15.71
C LEU A 3 -13.69 -10.89 -15.45
N ARG A 4 -14.62 -10.85 -16.40
CA ARG A 4 -15.77 -11.75 -16.46
C ARG A 4 -15.45 -12.82 -17.48
N LEU A 5 -15.06 -14.00 -17.01
CA LEU A 5 -14.57 -15.09 -17.87
C LEU A 5 -15.63 -15.51 -18.91
N GLU A 6 -16.90 -15.49 -18.53
CA GLU A 6 -18.05 -15.81 -19.39
C GLU A 6 -18.23 -14.84 -20.56
N ALA A 7 -17.67 -13.62 -20.47
CA ALA A 7 -17.76 -12.60 -21.51
C ALA A 7 -16.53 -12.58 -22.45
N ILE A 8 -15.55 -13.47 -22.21
CA ILE A 8 -14.35 -13.56 -23.06
C ILE A 8 -14.67 -14.49 -24.23
N PRO A 9 -14.51 -14.02 -25.49
CA PRO A 9 -14.66 -14.90 -26.64
C PRO A 9 -13.66 -16.06 -26.58
N THR A 10 -14.08 -17.26 -27.00
CA THR A 10 -13.28 -18.50 -26.87
C THR A 10 -11.94 -18.47 -27.62
N PHE A 11 -11.82 -17.63 -28.64
CA PHE A 11 -10.59 -17.43 -29.42
C PHE A 11 -9.60 -16.45 -28.76
N VAL A 12 -10.01 -15.74 -27.70
CA VAL A 12 -9.15 -14.81 -26.96
C VAL A 12 -8.60 -15.52 -25.74
N SER A 13 -7.26 -15.56 -25.63
CA SER A 13 -6.62 -16.13 -24.45
C SER A 13 -6.93 -15.29 -23.19
N GLN A 14 -7.00 -15.95 -22.04
CA GLN A 14 -7.16 -15.26 -20.76
C GLN A 14 -6.00 -14.28 -20.48
N GLN A 15 -4.80 -14.58 -20.97
CA GLN A 15 -3.64 -13.70 -20.87
C GLN A 15 -3.82 -12.41 -21.66
N THR A 16 -4.34 -12.50 -22.89
CA THR A 16 -4.66 -11.35 -23.74
C THR A 16 -5.73 -10.49 -23.08
N ALA A 17 -6.80 -11.11 -22.58
CA ALA A 17 -7.87 -10.42 -21.85
C ALA A 17 -7.36 -9.70 -20.59
N ASN A 18 -6.48 -10.34 -19.81
CA ASN A 18 -5.84 -9.71 -18.65
C ASN A 18 -4.98 -8.50 -19.05
N THR A 19 -4.28 -8.59 -20.17
CA THR A 19 -3.45 -7.51 -20.67
C THR A 19 -4.28 -6.31 -21.10
N VAL A 20 -5.39 -6.54 -21.82
CA VAL A 20 -6.35 -5.47 -22.15
C VAL A 20 -6.90 -4.82 -20.88
N LEU A 21 -7.30 -5.62 -19.89
CA LEU A 21 -7.81 -5.11 -18.62
C LEU A 21 -6.76 -4.27 -17.89
N TYR A 22 -5.51 -4.71 -17.90
CA TYR A 22 -4.39 -3.99 -17.29
C TYR A 22 -4.16 -2.63 -17.96
N VAL A 23 -4.07 -2.61 -19.30
CA VAL A 23 -3.91 -1.38 -20.09
C VAL A 23 -5.05 -0.39 -19.80
N GLY A 24 -6.30 -0.87 -19.78
CA GLY A 24 -7.45 -0.02 -19.46
C GLY A 24 -7.43 0.56 -18.04
N ARG A 25 -6.96 -0.21 -17.05
CA ARG A 25 -6.76 0.28 -15.68
C ARG A 25 -5.69 1.38 -15.63
N ALA A 26 -4.57 1.16 -16.31
CA ALA A 26 -3.48 2.14 -16.39
C ALA A 26 -3.94 3.46 -17.02
N ALA A 27 -4.64 3.39 -18.15
CA ALA A 27 -5.19 4.56 -18.83
C ALA A 27 -6.18 5.33 -17.93
N ARG A 28 -7.04 4.64 -17.17
CA ARG A 28 -7.95 5.30 -16.22
C ARG A 28 -7.21 6.01 -15.09
N ILE A 29 -6.19 5.39 -14.50
CA ILE A 29 -5.40 6.00 -13.43
C ILE A 29 -4.74 7.29 -13.95
N GLN A 30 -4.22 7.26 -15.17
CA GLN A 30 -3.63 8.43 -15.80
C GLN A 30 -4.68 9.53 -16.07
N ALA A 31 -5.84 9.19 -16.62
CA ALA A 31 -6.92 10.14 -16.85
C ALA A 31 -7.42 10.80 -15.55
N MET A 32 -7.51 10.04 -14.45
CA MET A 32 -7.88 10.57 -13.14
C MET A 32 -6.85 11.58 -12.61
N LYS A 33 -5.57 11.33 -12.84
CA LYS A 33 -4.47 12.22 -12.46
C LYS A 33 -4.51 13.52 -13.29
N GLU A 34 -4.68 13.43 -14.60
CA GLU A 34 -4.78 14.60 -15.49
C GLU A 34 -5.98 15.47 -15.13
N LYS A 35 -7.13 14.86 -14.83
CA LYS A 35 -8.31 15.55 -14.30
C LYS A 35 -8.01 16.29 -13.00
N LYS A 36 -7.24 15.70 -12.08
CA LYS A 36 -6.84 16.34 -10.82
C LYS A 36 -5.87 17.51 -11.04
N LYS A 37 -5.10 17.51 -12.12
CA LYS A 37 -4.21 18.61 -12.53
C LYS A 37 -4.94 19.73 -13.30
N GLY A 38 -6.24 19.59 -13.58
CA GLY A 38 -7.02 20.60 -14.30
C GLY A 38 -6.69 20.73 -15.78
N VAL A 39 -5.95 19.77 -16.35
CA VAL A 39 -5.58 19.74 -17.77
C VAL A 39 -6.80 19.27 -18.56
N ARG A 40 -7.22 20.03 -19.59
CA ARG A 40 -8.22 19.57 -20.55
C ARG A 40 -7.63 18.42 -21.36
N MET A 41 -8.37 17.32 -21.52
CA MET A 41 -7.88 16.10 -22.19
C MET A 41 -7.41 16.33 -23.64
N ASP A 42 -7.81 17.43 -24.27
CA ASP A 42 -7.47 17.75 -25.65
C ASP A 42 -6.05 18.35 -25.84
N ASP A 43 -5.44 18.91 -24.78
CA ASP A 43 -4.17 19.66 -24.89
C ASP A 43 -2.93 18.84 -24.48
N ALA A 44 -3.10 17.70 -23.82
CA ALA A 44 -1.98 16.85 -23.43
C ALA A 44 -1.71 15.79 -24.51
N PRO A 45 -0.47 15.67 -25.03
CA PRO A 45 -0.11 14.57 -25.91
C PRO A 45 -0.31 13.25 -25.15
N SER A 46 -1.40 12.55 -25.49
CA SER A 46 -1.71 11.26 -24.91
C SER A 46 -0.58 10.29 -25.26
N PRO A 47 0.12 9.70 -24.27
CA PRO A 47 1.17 8.72 -24.55
C PRO A 47 0.62 7.46 -25.26
N TRP A 48 -0.70 7.34 -25.31
CA TRP A 48 -1.45 6.26 -25.91
C TRP A 48 -1.79 6.51 -27.38
N GLY A 49 -1.86 7.77 -27.83
CA GLY A 49 -2.59 8.20 -29.04
C GLY A 49 -2.32 7.35 -30.28
N ASP A 50 -1.08 7.39 -30.78
CA ASP A 50 -0.72 6.71 -32.03
C ASP A 50 -0.82 5.19 -31.92
N ARG A 51 -0.44 4.64 -30.76
CA ARG A 51 -0.44 3.18 -30.54
C ARG A 51 -1.85 2.62 -30.32
N ALA A 52 -2.71 3.38 -29.66
CA ALA A 52 -4.10 3.02 -29.46
C ALA A 52 -4.89 3.11 -30.77
N ALA A 53 -4.62 4.14 -31.58
CA ALA A 53 -5.19 4.26 -32.91
C ALA A 53 -4.78 3.07 -33.81
N ALA A 54 -3.49 2.72 -33.83
CA ALA A 54 -3.00 1.56 -34.58
C ALA A 54 -3.64 0.23 -34.11
N PHE A 55 -3.78 0.03 -32.80
CA PHE A 55 -4.47 -1.13 -32.24
C PHE A 55 -5.94 -1.22 -32.66
N LEU A 56 -6.67 -0.10 -32.62
CA LEU A 56 -8.07 -0.03 -33.04
C LEU A 56 -8.23 -0.28 -34.54
N GLN A 57 -7.30 0.20 -35.36
CA GLN A 57 -7.27 -0.07 -36.80
C GLN A 57 -7.09 -1.57 -37.09
N LEU A 58 -6.17 -2.25 -36.38
CA LEU A 58 -5.98 -3.69 -36.51
C LEU A 58 -7.23 -4.47 -36.11
N CYS A 59 -7.90 -4.05 -35.03
CA CYS A 59 -9.13 -4.67 -34.55
C CYS A 59 -10.34 -4.43 -35.47
N SER A 60 -10.32 -3.35 -36.26
CA SER A 60 -11.39 -2.98 -37.19
C SER A 60 -11.19 -3.56 -38.60
N SER A 61 -10.08 -4.26 -38.84
CA SER A 61 -9.76 -4.87 -40.14
C SER A 61 -10.67 -6.06 -40.45
N HIS A 62 -10.94 -6.28 -41.75
CA HIS A 62 -11.84 -7.36 -42.22
C HIS A 62 -11.28 -8.76 -41.97
N SER A 63 -9.95 -8.87 -41.81
CA SER A 63 -9.23 -10.09 -41.47
C SER A 63 -8.26 -9.79 -40.34
N VAL A 64 -8.64 -10.17 -39.12
CA VAL A 64 -7.84 -9.87 -37.93
C VAL A 64 -6.65 -10.82 -37.86
N ASN A 65 -5.44 -10.30 -38.09
CA ASN A 65 -4.22 -11.03 -37.79
C ASN A 65 -3.96 -11.00 -36.28
N TRP A 66 -4.22 -12.13 -35.61
CA TRP A 66 -4.14 -12.19 -34.16
C TRP A 66 -2.72 -11.99 -33.62
N VAL A 67 -1.69 -12.35 -34.40
CA VAL A 67 -0.29 -12.13 -34.03
C VAL A 67 0.02 -10.62 -33.99
N GLU A 68 -0.47 -9.86 -34.96
CA GLU A 68 -0.28 -8.40 -35.00
C GLU A 68 -1.07 -7.70 -33.88
N VAL A 69 -2.27 -8.19 -33.56
CA VAL A 69 -3.04 -7.66 -32.43
C VAL A 69 -2.31 -7.89 -31.11
N GLU A 70 -1.75 -9.09 -30.89
CA GLU A 70 -0.99 -9.38 -29.67
C GLU A 70 0.30 -8.55 -29.56
N GLN A 71 1.00 -8.33 -30.68
CA GLN A 71 2.18 -7.46 -30.72
C GLN A 71 1.82 -5.99 -30.42
N SER A 72 0.74 -5.50 -31.04
CA SER A 72 0.23 -4.14 -30.78
C SER A 72 -0.21 -3.98 -29.32
N LEU A 73 -0.87 -4.99 -28.76
CA LEU A 73 -1.25 -5.02 -27.35
C LEU A 73 -0.04 -5.06 -26.40
N ALA A 74 1.02 -5.79 -26.75
CA ALA A 74 2.27 -5.81 -25.99
C ALA A 74 2.93 -4.42 -25.98
N SER A 75 2.90 -3.71 -27.12
CA SER A 75 3.38 -2.33 -27.22
C SER A 75 2.56 -1.37 -26.35
N LEU A 76 1.23 -1.51 -26.32
CA LEU A 76 0.35 -0.76 -25.42
C LEU A 76 0.62 -1.06 -23.94
N ARG A 77 0.89 -2.33 -23.60
CA ARG A 77 1.28 -2.72 -22.25
C ARG A 77 2.59 -2.07 -21.82
N HIS A 78 3.55 -1.93 -22.74
CA HIS A 78 4.81 -1.24 -22.44
C HIS A 78 4.57 0.24 -22.11
N VAL A 79 3.75 0.94 -22.90
CA VAL A 79 3.34 2.33 -22.58
C VAL A 79 2.63 2.40 -21.24
N ALA A 80 1.72 1.45 -20.95
CA ALA A 80 1.03 1.40 -19.67
C ALA A 80 1.99 1.25 -18.49
N ASN A 81 2.99 0.38 -18.62
CA ASN A 81 4.01 0.20 -17.59
C ASN A 81 4.80 1.49 -17.35
N GLU A 82 5.24 2.15 -18.42
CA GLU A 82 6.00 3.38 -18.31
C GLU A 82 5.18 4.52 -17.69
N ALA A 83 3.93 4.68 -18.13
CA ALA A 83 3.01 5.69 -17.60
C ALA A 83 2.71 5.46 -16.11
N LEU A 84 2.47 4.20 -15.71
CA LEU A 84 2.26 3.82 -14.32
C LEU A 84 3.53 4.00 -13.49
N PHE A 85 4.68 3.59 -14.01
CA PHE A 85 5.97 3.76 -13.34
C PHE A 85 6.23 5.24 -13.04
N ARG A 86 6.13 6.11 -14.05
CA ARG A 86 6.29 7.56 -13.85
C ARG A 86 5.29 8.12 -12.85
N THR A 87 4.03 7.68 -12.93
CA THR A 87 2.96 8.17 -12.06
C THR A 87 3.13 7.74 -10.60
N VAL A 88 3.48 6.48 -10.36
CA VAL A 88 3.59 5.92 -9.00
C VAL A 88 4.94 6.26 -8.39
N ILE A 89 6.02 6.01 -9.12
CA ILE A 89 7.37 6.10 -8.58
C ILE A 89 7.89 7.53 -8.65
N THR A 90 7.90 8.12 -9.85
CA THR A 90 8.51 9.45 -10.05
C THR A 90 7.66 10.57 -9.45
N GLU A 91 6.35 10.56 -9.70
CA GLU A 91 5.45 11.64 -9.28
C GLU A 91 4.72 11.33 -7.97
N GLY A 92 4.50 10.06 -7.66
CA GLY A 92 3.72 9.62 -6.49
C GLY A 92 4.52 9.57 -5.19
N GLY A 93 5.83 9.84 -5.22
CA GLY A 93 6.68 9.81 -4.04
C GLY A 93 6.80 8.41 -3.42
N PHE A 94 6.74 7.35 -4.23
CA PHE A 94 6.79 5.97 -3.75
C PHE A 94 8.01 5.67 -2.88
N ASP A 95 9.18 6.19 -3.27
CA ASP A 95 10.42 6.01 -2.50
C ASP A 95 10.33 6.69 -1.12
N GLN A 96 9.69 7.86 -1.04
CA GLN A 96 9.47 8.54 0.23
C GLN A 96 8.50 7.75 1.10
N ALA A 97 7.41 7.24 0.53
CA ALA A 97 6.46 6.40 1.23
C ALA A 97 7.08 5.08 1.73
N LEU A 98 7.95 4.44 0.94
CA LEU A 98 8.67 3.23 1.34
C LEU A 98 9.66 3.50 2.48
N ARG A 99 10.41 4.61 2.42
CA ARG A 99 11.28 5.01 3.52
C ARG A 99 10.49 5.29 4.78
N ALA A 100 9.39 6.04 4.68
CA ALA A 100 8.51 6.31 5.80
C ALA A 100 7.94 5.01 6.41
N LEU A 101 7.55 4.06 5.56
CA LEU A 101 7.07 2.75 5.99
C LEU A 101 8.18 1.97 6.71
N SER A 102 9.39 1.94 6.16
CA SER A 102 10.55 1.35 6.84
C SER A 102 10.76 1.99 8.20
N ASP A 103 10.69 3.31 8.26
CA ASP A 103 10.99 4.10 9.46
C ASP A 103 10.02 3.87 10.61
N VAL A 104 8.74 3.71 10.28
CA VAL A 104 7.68 3.46 11.26
C VAL A 104 7.49 1.97 11.55
N ALA A 105 7.47 1.11 10.53
CA ALA A 105 7.15 -0.32 10.68
C ALA A 105 8.35 -1.17 11.11
N LEU A 106 9.57 -0.80 10.69
CA LEU A 106 10.81 -1.52 11.07
C LEU A 106 11.55 -0.82 12.21
N LEU A 107 10.98 0.24 12.77
CA LEU A 107 11.51 0.97 13.91
C LEU A 107 12.96 1.50 13.70
N THR A 108 13.31 1.92 12.48
CA THR A 108 14.69 2.33 12.14
C THR A 108 15.16 3.55 12.95
N HIS A 109 14.25 4.49 13.26
CA HIS A 109 14.53 5.64 14.12
C HIS A 109 14.35 5.28 15.59
N GLY A 110 15.31 4.53 16.15
CA GLY A 110 15.23 4.05 17.54
C GLY A 110 14.95 5.16 18.56
N GLN A 111 15.54 6.35 18.39
CA GLN A 111 15.30 7.50 19.28
C GLN A 111 13.84 7.97 19.27
N LEU A 112 13.22 8.07 18.08
CA LEU A 112 11.81 8.43 17.96
C LEU A 112 10.92 7.45 18.71
N HIS A 113 11.17 6.16 18.52
CA HIS A 113 10.37 5.11 19.14
C HIS A 113 10.60 5.05 20.65
N SER A 114 11.82 5.29 21.14
CA SER A 114 12.09 5.43 22.58
C SER A 114 11.31 6.60 23.20
N PHE A 115 11.38 7.79 22.61
CA PHE A 115 10.61 8.95 23.10
C PHE A 115 9.10 8.72 23.03
N PHE A 116 8.63 8.06 21.98
CA PHE A 116 7.23 7.69 21.87
C PHE A 116 6.80 6.70 22.97
N ILE A 117 7.62 5.69 23.28
CA ILE A 117 7.35 4.73 24.35
C ILE A 117 7.30 5.44 25.70
N GLU A 118 8.24 6.35 25.98
CA GLU A 118 8.26 7.15 27.21
C GLU A 118 7.00 8.03 27.35
N GLU A 119 6.62 8.73 26.28
CA GLU A 119 5.42 9.58 26.24
C GLU A 119 4.11 8.78 26.32
N ALA A 120 4.08 7.59 25.74
CA ALA A 120 2.89 6.74 25.70
C ALA A 120 2.80 5.76 26.88
N ALA A 121 3.86 5.57 27.66
CA ALA A 121 3.88 4.73 28.86
C ALA A 121 2.71 5.00 29.83
N PRO A 122 2.37 6.26 30.20
CA PRO A 122 1.22 6.51 31.08
C PRO A 122 -0.13 6.16 30.45
N ILE A 123 -0.20 6.16 29.12
CA ILE A 123 -1.41 5.83 28.34
C ILE A 123 -1.61 4.31 28.30
N PHE A 124 -0.53 3.56 28.09
CA PHE A 124 -0.53 2.09 28.02
C PHE A 124 -0.45 1.39 29.38
N GLY A 125 -0.12 2.11 30.46
CA GLY A 125 -0.11 1.55 31.82
C GLY A 125 -1.48 1.23 32.40
N GLY A 126 -2.56 1.69 31.75
CA GLY A 126 -3.94 1.41 32.14
C GLY A 126 -4.50 0.11 31.54
N PRO A 127 -5.62 -0.41 32.08
CA PRO A 127 -6.30 -1.55 31.48
C PRO A 127 -6.78 -1.24 30.06
N PRO A 128 -6.84 -2.24 29.15
CA PRO A 128 -7.25 -2.03 27.77
C PRO A 128 -8.65 -1.39 27.68
N PRO A 129 -8.84 -0.38 26.83
CA PRO A 129 -10.05 0.43 26.83
C PRO A 129 -11.27 -0.38 26.35
N MET A 130 -12.43 -0.11 26.96
CA MET A 130 -13.71 -0.54 26.38
C MET A 130 -13.99 0.22 25.08
N LYS A 131 -14.76 -0.39 24.14
CA LYS A 131 -15.05 0.15 22.79
C LYS A 131 -15.42 1.64 22.76
N ARG A 132 -16.12 2.16 23.78
CA ARG A 132 -16.52 3.58 23.87
C ARG A 132 -15.37 4.56 24.11
N ARG A 133 -14.25 4.11 24.69
CA ARG A 133 -13.06 4.94 24.97
C ARG A 133 -11.91 4.72 23.99
N GLN A 134 -12.06 3.80 23.04
CA GLN A 134 -11.03 3.46 22.06
C GLN A 134 -10.64 4.65 21.19
N VAL A 135 -11.61 5.41 20.67
CA VAL A 135 -11.36 6.61 19.85
C VAL A 135 -10.58 7.68 20.62
N GLN A 136 -10.88 7.85 21.91
CA GLN A 136 -10.17 8.81 22.76
C GLN A 136 -8.74 8.36 23.00
N LEU A 137 -8.52 7.07 23.27
CA LEU A 137 -7.18 6.52 23.49
C LEU A 137 -6.34 6.57 22.21
N GLU A 138 -6.91 6.27 21.04
CA GLU A 138 -6.23 6.43 19.75
C GLU A 138 -5.78 7.87 19.53
N ARG A 139 -6.62 8.86 19.86
CA ARG A 139 -6.26 10.28 19.75
C ARG A 139 -5.10 10.64 20.68
N GLU A 140 -5.09 10.11 21.89
CA GLU A 140 -4.03 10.34 22.88
C GLU A 140 -2.70 9.69 22.45
N ILE A 141 -2.74 8.45 21.93
CA ILE A 141 -1.57 7.76 21.38
C ILE A 141 -1.00 8.53 20.18
N ASN A 142 -1.86 8.95 19.24
CA ASN A 142 -1.42 9.76 18.10
C ASN A 142 -0.93 11.17 18.51
N ALA A 143 -1.39 11.71 19.65
CA ALA A 143 -0.85 12.95 20.21
C ALA A 143 0.55 12.73 20.84
N ALA A 144 0.75 11.64 21.58
CA ALA A 144 2.05 11.25 22.12
C ALA A 144 3.08 11.03 21.01
N TYR A 145 2.70 10.34 19.93
CA TYR A 145 3.56 10.13 18.77
C TYR A 145 3.99 11.44 18.09
N ARG A 146 3.07 12.42 17.98
CA ARG A 146 3.40 13.75 17.45
C ARG A 146 4.41 14.48 18.33
N ARG A 147 4.24 14.44 19.66
CA ARG A 147 5.22 15.04 20.59
C ARG A 147 6.60 14.39 20.46
N ALA A 148 6.65 13.07 20.31
CA ALA A 148 7.91 12.36 20.08
C ALA A 148 8.58 12.78 18.76
N LEU A 149 7.81 12.96 17.68
CA LEU A 149 8.32 13.50 16.42
C LEU A 149 8.92 14.90 16.60
N ALA A 150 8.18 15.80 17.27
CA ALA A 150 8.65 17.16 17.57
C ALA A 150 10.01 17.17 18.30
N THR A 151 10.19 16.30 19.29
CA THR A 151 11.42 16.21 20.09
C THR A 151 12.61 15.72 19.26
N THR A 152 12.40 14.83 18.29
CA THR A 152 13.47 14.30 17.44
C THR A 152 13.88 15.23 16.30
N GLY A 153 13.14 16.32 16.05
CA GLY A 153 13.41 17.23 14.94
C GLY A 153 13.13 16.62 13.56
N LEU A 154 12.44 15.48 13.50
CA LEU A 154 11.97 14.87 12.25
C LEU A 154 10.80 15.68 11.69
N ASP A 155 10.63 15.71 10.37
CA ASP A 155 9.56 16.47 9.71
C ASP A 155 8.17 15.94 10.08
N GLU A 156 7.54 16.60 11.05
CA GLU A 156 6.18 16.28 11.53
C GLU A 156 5.16 16.24 10.37
N SER A 157 5.32 17.12 9.37
CA SER A 157 4.34 17.26 8.29
C SER A 157 4.30 16.05 7.37
N HIS A 158 5.45 15.37 7.21
CA HIS A 158 5.60 14.17 6.41
C HIS A 158 5.00 12.94 7.12
N TYR A 159 5.36 12.71 8.38
CA TYR A 159 4.92 11.52 9.12
C TYR A 159 3.46 11.61 9.60
N HIS A 160 3.00 12.80 10.00
CA HIS A 160 1.65 12.97 10.54
C HIS A 160 0.55 12.74 9.49
N ARG A 161 0.80 13.11 8.23
CA ARG A 161 -0.16 12.91 7.14
C ARG A 161 -0.25 11.46 6.67
N GLN A 162 0.78 10.66 6.94
CA GLN A 162 0.93 9.31 6.37
C GLN A 162 0.57 8.20 7.36
N PHE A 163 0.76 8.42 8.67
CA PHE A 163 0.60 7.38 9.69
C PHE A 163 -0.40 7.76 10.77
N THR A 164 -1.19 6.78 11.19
CA THR A 164 -2.10 6.90 12.32
C THR A 164 -2.12 5.57 13.05
N PHE A 165 -1.93 5.64 14.37
CA PHE A 165 -2.05 4.48 15.24
C PHE A 165 -3.53 4.19 15.49
N VAL A 166 -3.91 2.93 15.30
CA VAL A 166 -5.27 2.44 15.51
C VAL A 166 -5.20 1.30 16.52
N LEU A 167 -6.10 1.30 17.49
CA LEU A 167 -6.23 0.20 18.44
C LEU A 167 -7.09 -0.85 17.79
N LEU A 168 -6.62 -2.09 17.72
CA LEU A 168 -7.44 -3.20 17.22
C LEU A 168 -8.19 -3.84 18.40
N PRO A 169 -9.50 -4.11 18.26
CA PRO A 169 -10.22 -4.89 19.26
C PRO A 169 -9.57 -6.30 19.37
N SER A 170 -9.48 -6.83 20.60
CA SER A 170 -8.74 -8.07 20.92
C SER A 170 -9.07 -9.28 20.04
N ALA A 171 -10.28 -9.36 19.47
CA ALA A 171 -10.69 -10.44 18.57
C ALA A 171 -10.05 -10.38 17.16
N GLU A 172 -9.54 -9.21 16.74
CA GLU A 172 -8.84 -9.02 15.47
C GLU A 172 -7.31 -9.11 15.64
N SER A 173 -6.81 -8.85 16.85
CA SER A 173 -5.39 -9.01 17.21
C SER A 173 -4.92 -10.47 17.07
N GLU A 174 -5.77 -11.45 17.37
CA GLU A 174 -5.46 -12.88 17.17
C GLU A 174 -5.29 -13.24 15.69
N LYS A 175 -6.06 -12.62 14.79
CA LYS A 175 -5.95 -12.83 13.33
C LYS A 175 -4.71 -12.16 12.73
N ALA A 176 -4.28 -11.01 13.27
CA ALA A 176 -3.01 -10.38 12.89
C ALA A 176 -1.80 -11.19 13.40
N SER A 177 -1.91 -11.78 14.59
CA SER A 177 -0.87 -12.63 15.19
C SER A 177 -0.74 -13.99 14.51
N SER A 178 -1.82 -14.54 13.94
CA SER A 178 -1.76 -15.81 13.19
C SER A 178 -1.03 -15.70 11.85
N ILE A 179 -0.91 -14.50 11.27
CA ILE A 179 -0.13 -14.28 10.03
C ILE A 179 1.38 -14.34 10.30
N VAL A 180 1.82 -14.04 11.53
CA VAL A 180 3.24 -14.07 11.93
C VAL A 180 3.66 -15.42 12.53
N LYS A 181 2.71 -16.26 12.98
CA LYS A 181 3.01 -17.56 13.62
C LYS A 181 3.20 -18.73 12.66
N GLU A 182 2.88 -18.62 11.37
CA GLU A 182 3.21 -19.66 10.37
C GLU A 182 4.64 -19.49 9.81
N LYS A 183 5.66 -19.60 10.68
CA LYS A 183 7.03 -20.06 10.39
C LYS A 183 7.91 -19.84 11.62
N GLY A 184 7.71 -20.68 12.62
CA GLY A 184 8.53 -20.68 13.82
C GLY A 184 8.17 -21.88 14.67
N THR A 185 8.72 -23.03 14.31
CA THR A 185 8.68 -24.28 15.07
C THR A 185 8.88 -24.02 16.56
N THR A 186 7.88 -24.42 17.32
CA THR A 186 7.91 -24.61 18.76
C THR A 186 9.06 -25.51 19.18
N THR A 187 9.97 -24.99 20.00
CA THR A 187 10.63 -25.79 21.03
C THR A 187 10.42 -25.10 22.36
N SER A 188 9.56 -25.72 23.16
CA SER A 188 9.36 -25.46 24.58
C SER A 188 10.67 -25.64 25.35
N GLY A 189 11.02 -24.67 26.18
CA GLY A 189 12.09 -24.79 27.17
C GLY A 189 11.73 -23.95 28.38
N GLY A 190 10.92 -24.52 29.27
CA GLY A 190 10.53 -23.89 30.52
C GLY A 190 11.72 -23.67 31.44
N TRP A 191 11.82 -22.49 32.02
CA TRP A 191 12.67 -22.22 33.17
C TRP A 191 11.78 -21.82 34.34
N LYS A 192 11.59 -22.78 35.25
CA LYS A 192 11.02 -22.58 36.58
C LYS A 192 11.97 -21.70 37.38
N ARG A 193 11.45 -20.61 37.94
CA ARG A 193 12.14 -19.79 38.94
C ARG A 193 11.90 -20.45 40.30
N GLU A 194 12.94 -21.00 40.92
CA GLU A 194 12.88 -21.33 42.34
C GLU A 194 13.11 -20.04 43.15
N GLU A 195 12.10 -19.65 43.90
CA GLU A 195 12.19 -18.71 45.00
C GLU A 195 12.43 -19.48 46.31
N GLY A 196 13.22 -18.88 47.20
CA GLY A 196 13.33 -19.24 48.61
C GLY A 196 14.81 -19.33 49.00
N GLY A 197 15.31 -18.58 49.98
CA GLY A 197 14.72 -17.68 50.94
C GLY A 197 15.81 -17.41 51.98
N GLY A 198 16.04 -16.14 52.31
CA GLY A 198 16.92 -15.77 53.41
C GLY A 198 16.17 -15.86 54.74
N ALA A 199 16.81 -16.44 55.75
CA ALA A 199 16.63 -16.12 57.17
C ALA A 199 17.76 -16.79 57.97
N GLY A 200 18.49 -16.01 58.78
CA GLY A 200 19.53 -16.48 59.70
C GLY A 200 20.72 -15.55 59.76
#